data_AF-A0A959RKV0-F1
#
_entry.id   AF-A0A959RKV0-F1
#
_cell.length_a   1.000
_cell.length_b   1.000
_cell.length_c   1.000
_cell.angle_alpha   90.00
_cell.angle_beta   90.00
_cell.angle_gamma   90.00
#
_symmetry.space_group_name_H-M   'P 1'
#
loop_
_entity.id
_entity.type
_entity.pdbx_description
1 polymer ?
#
loop_
_entity_poly.entity_id
_entity_poly.type
_entity_poly.pdbx_seq_one_letter_code
_entity_poly.pdbx_strand_id
1 'polypeptide(L)'
;MINKALEILSSFAKTIPDAYIGPDRTNYIMEQSEKLSVEDKDVLIKFFNHILTVMVDRTASDIEIGGPGTANYIWFRIQGIKQRVKDLPNLKLDESTMLIAALLNKNQHRHLMVNRNIDFSYTFRYIKNNVNVRFRADAYFDLDILTLNMRAISSNLRALESYEFHQYALQSM
;
A
#
# COMPACT_ATOMS: atom_id res chain seq x y z
N MET A 1 4.28 16.61 -8.16
CA MET A 1 3.64 15.27 -8.15
C MET A 1 2.83 15.06 -6.88
N ILE A 2 3.44 15.10 -5.68
CA ILE A 2 2.74 14.91 -4.39
C ILE A 2 1.53 15.85 -4.25
N ASN A 3 1.71 17.17 -4.42
CA ASN A 3 0.60 18.13 -4.30
C ASN A 3 -0.57 17.82 -5.24
N LYS A 4 -0.28 17.41 -6.48
CA LYS A 4 -1.31 17.02 -7.46
C LYS A 4 -2.05 15.76 -7.02
N ALA A 5 -1.34 14.76 -6.47
CA ALA A 5 -1.97 13.57 -5.93
C ALA A 5 -2.91 13.91 -4.75
N LEU A 6 -2.45 14.75 -3.82
CA LEU A 6 -3.27 15.22 -2.69
C LEU A 6 -4.49 16.02 -3.16
N GLU A 7 -4.35 16.84 -4.20
CA GLU A 7 -5.46 17.57 -4.81
C GLU A 7 -6.50 16.63 -5.43
N ILE A 8 -6.07 15.61 -6.16
CA ILE A 8 -6.96 14.57 -6.73
C ILE A 8 -7.71 13.87 -5.60
N LEU A 9 -7.00 13.39 -4.58
CA LEU A 9 -7.59 12.67 -3.45
C LEU A 9 -8.57 13.56 -2.67
N SER A 10 -8.20 14.81 -2.41
CA SER A 10 -9.04 15.74 -1.65
C SER A 10 -10.27 16.17 -2.44
N SER A 11 -10.11 16.43 -3.74
CA SER A 11 -11.23 16.75 -4.63
C SER A 11 -12.21 15.59 -4.70
N PHE A 12 -11.72 14.36 -4.82
CA PHE A 12 -12.55 13.17 -4.79
C PHE A 12 -13.28 13.01 -3.44
N ALA A 13 -12.57 13.10 -2.32
CA ALA A 13 -13.15 12.90 -0.98
C ALA A 13 -14.32 13.86 -0.70
N LYS A 14 -14.27 15.09 -1.24
CA LYS A 14 -15.37 16.08 -1.13
C LYS A 14 -16.62 15.72 -1.93
N THR A 15 -16.51 14.83 -2.91
CA THR A 15 -17.67 14.43 -3.74
C THR A 15 -18.46 13.28 -3.12
N ILE A 16 -17.94 12.63 -2.07
CA ILE A 16 -18.60 11.49 -1.43
C ILE A 16 -19.79 11.99 -0.61
N PRO A 17 -21.04 11.58 -0.92
CA PRO A 17 -22.20 11.99 -0.14
C PRO A 17 -22.14 11.48 1.29
N ASP A 18 -22.55 12.31 2.25
CA ASP A 18 -22.59 11.96 3.69
C ASP A 18 -23.58 10.82 4.01
N ALA A 19 -24.52 10.56 3.10
CA ALA A 19 -25.46 9.43 3.23
C ALA A 19 -24.77 8.06 3.15
N TYR A 20 -23.59 7.96 2.54
CA TYR A 20 -22.81 6.72 2.53
C TYR A 20 -22.00 6.58 3.81
N ILE A 21 -22.33 5.53 4.58
CA ILE A 21 -21.74 5.21 5.87
C ILE A 21 -21.14 3.80 5.88
N GLY A 22 -20.22 3.55 6.81
CA GLY A 22 -19.61 2.23 7.03
C GLY A 22 -19.10 1.60 5.72
N PRO A 23 -19.43 0.33 5.44
CA PRO A 23 -18.85 -0.39 4.31
C PRO A 23 -19.38 0.13 2.97
N ASP A 24 -20.57 0.72 2.92
CA ASP A 24 -21.13 1.29 1.69
C ASP A 24 -20.34 2.50 1.21
N ARG A 25 -19.75 3.25 2.15
CA ARG A 25 -18.82 4.35 1.83
C ARG A 25 -17.58 3.83 1.14
N THR A 26 -16.94 2.80 1.69
CA THR A 26 -15.75 2.19 1.08
C THR A 26 -16.06 1.56 -0.27
N ASN A 27 -17.21 0.89 -0.40
CA ASN A 27 -17.69 0.34 -1.67
C ASN A 27 -17.86 1.45 -2.73
N TYR A 28 -18.49 2.56 -2.37
CA TYR A 28 -18.64 3.72 -3.26
C TYR A 28 -17.27 4.25 -3.72
N ILE A 29 -16.32 4.42 -2.79
CA ILE A 29 -14.96 4.88 -3.11
C ILE A 29 -14.28 3.93 -4.09
N MET A 30 -14.39 2.62 -3.88
CA MET A 30 -13.84 1.60 -4.76
C MET A 30 -14.44 1.68 -6.18
N GLU A 31 -15.76 1.80 -6.31
CA GLU A 31 -16.42 1.96 -7.61
C GLU A 31 -16.00 3.23 -8.34
N GLN A 32 -15.81 4.34 -7.61
CA GLN A 32 -15.33 5.58 -8.23
C GLN A 32 -13.86 5.49 -8.63
N SER A 33 -13.05 4.68 -7.93
CA SER A 33 -11.64 4.50 -8.29
C SER A 33 -11.47 3.86 -9.68
N GLU A 34 -12.46 3.06 -10.12
CA GLU A 34 -12.48 2.49 -11.47
C GLU A 34 -12.78 3.54 -12.56
N LYS A 35 -13.37 4.68 -12.18
CA LYS A 35 -13.77 5.77 -13.09
C LYS A 35 -12.71 6.88 -13.19
N LEU A 36 -11.62 6.78 -12.43
CA LEU A 36 -10.51 7.73 -12.53
C LEU A 36 -9.95 7.76 -13.95
N SER A 37 -9.57 8.96 -14.40
CA SER A 37 -8.82 9.12 -15.64
C SER A 37 -7.49 8.34 -15.57
N VAL A 38 -6.97 7.94 -16.73
CA VAL A 38 -5.68 7.23 -16.79
C VAL A 38 -4.57 8.12 -16.23
N GLU A 39 -4.66 9.42 -16.48
CA GLU A 39 -3.72 10.43 -16.02
C GLU A 39 -3.73 10.59 -14.51
N ASP A 40 -4.92 10.65 -13.88
CA ASP A 40 -5.03 10.76 -12.43
C ASP A 40 -4.58 9.47 -11.74
N LYS A 41 -4.95 8.31 -12.30
CA LYS A 41 -4.50 7.02 -11.79
C LYS A 41 -2.98 6.87 -11.85
N ASP A 42 -2.34 7.32 -12.94
CA ASP A 42 -0.89 7.35 -13.06
C ASP A 42 -0.24 8.29 -12.00
N VAL A 43 -0.84 9.45 -11.73
CA VAL A 43 -0.35 10.35 -10.67
C VAL A 43 -0.44 9.69 -9.28
N LEU A 44 -1.55 9.01 -8.97
CA LEU A 44 -1.72 8.31 -7.70
C LEU A 44 -0.73 7.14 -7.55
N ILE A 45 -0.52 6.35 -8.62
CA ILE A 45 0.46 5.26 -8.63
C ILE A 45 1.88 5.81 -8.42
N LYS A 46 2.25 6.91 -9.09
CA LYS A 46 3.55 7.57 -8.91
C LYS A 46 3.72 8.12 -7.49
N PHE A 47 2.66 8.65 -6.90
CA PHE A 47 2.67 9.08 -5.50
C PHE A 47 2.87 7.91 -4.54
N PHE A 48 2.17 6.80 -4.74
CA PHE A 48 2.37 5.60 -3.94
C PHE A 48 3.79 5.01 -4.09
N ASN A 49 4.32 4.98 -5.32
CA ASN A 49 5.70 4.57 -5.58
C ASN A 49 6.73 5.48 -4.91
N HIS A 50 6.43 6.77 -4.76
CA HIS A 50 7.28 7.68 -3.99
C HIS A 50 7.27 7.32 -2.50
N ILE A 51 6.11 7.03 -1.91
CA ILE A 51 6.01 6.53 -0.53
C ILE A 51 6.85 5.27 -0.34
N LEU A 52 6.72 4.29 -1.24
CA LEU A 52 7.52 3.06 -1.19
C LEU A 52 9.01 3.29 -1.44
N THR A 53 9.37 4.29 -2.24
CA THR A 53 10.77 4.70 -2.41
C THR A 53 11.34 5.20 -1.08
N VAL A 54 10.61 6.04 -0.34
CA VAL A 54 11.03 6.49 0.99
C VAL A 54 11.14 5.31 1.98
N MET A 55 10.25 4.32 1.89
CA MET A 55 10.33 3.07 2.67
C MET A 55 11.65 2.33 2.41
N VAL A 56 11.99 2.11 1.13
CA VAL A 56 13.24 1.44 0.72
C VAL A 56 14.46 2.24 1.14
N ASP A 57 14.47 3.56 0.93
CA ASP A 57 15.57 4.45 1.31
C ASP A 57 15.85 4.41 2.82
N ARG A 58 14.83 4.17 3.63
CA ARG A 58 14.94 4.05 5.10
C ARG A 58 15.18 2.64 5.59
N THR A 59 15.39 1.67 4.69
CA THR A 59 15.55 0.26 5.03
C THR A 59 14.39 -0.29 5.89
N ALA A 60 13.17 0.23 5.66
CA ALA A 60 11.98 -0.25 6.33
C ALA A 60 11.52 -1.60 5.78
N SER A 61 11.09 -2.50 6.67
CA SER A 61 10.61 -3.84 6.31
C SER A 61 9.13 -3.86 5.94
N ASP A 62 8.31 -3.03 6.60
CA ASP A 62 6.87 -2.99 6.42
C ASP A 62 6.35 -1.54 6.34
N ILE A 63 5.25 -1.35 5.62
CA ILE A 63 4.46 -0.11 5.55
C ILE A 63 3.01 -0.42 5.96
N GLU A 64 2.38 0.53 6.64
CA GLU A 64 0.94 0.51 6.92
C GLU A 64 0.33 1.88 6.60
N ILE A 65 -0.81 1.87 5.91
CA ILE A 65 -1.52 3.04 5.42
C ILE A 65 -3.03 2.78 5.41
N GLY A 66 -3.81 3.82 5.68
CA GLY A 66 -5.26 3.69 5.78
C GLY A 66 -5.72 3.13 7.13
N GLY A 67 -7.02 2.97 7.28
CA GLY A 67 -7.64 2.53 8.53
C GLY A 67 -7.55 3.54 9.69
N PRO A 68 -8.46 3.45 10.67
CA PRO A 68 -8.46 4.34 11.82
C PRO A 68 -7.23 4.15 12.72
N GLY A 69 -6.65 2.94 12.77
CA GLY A 69 -5.48 2.63 13.60
C GLY A 69 -4.21 3.40 13.24
N THR A 70 -4.12 3.94 12.03
CA THR A 70 -2.94 4.71 11.59
C THR A 70 -3.00 6.19 11.99
N ALA A 71 -4.15 6.68 12.47
CA ALA A 71 -4.38 8.09 12.80
C ALA A 71 -4.00 9.05 11.65
N ASN A 72 -4.32 8.67 10.40
CA ASN A 72 -4.02 9.39 9.16
C ASN A 72 -2.52 9.47 8.80
N TYR A 73 -1.63 8.84 9.57
CA TYR A 73 -0.20 8.79 9.27
C TYR A 73 0.16 7.57 8.43
N ILE A 74 1.23 7.68 7.64
CA ILE A 74 1.90 6.52 7.08
C ILE A 74 2.86 5.98 8.14
N TRP A 75 2.85 4.67 8.36
CA TRP A 75 3.73 4.03 9.32
C TRP A 75 4.73 3.13 8.62
N PHE A 76 5.98 3.18 9.06
CA PHE A 76 7.00 2.22 8.65
C PHE A 76 7.46 1.40 9.84
N ARG A 77 7.83 0.15 9.57
CA ARG A 77 8.66 -0.65 10.47
C ARG A 77 10.11 -0.53 10.03
N ILE A 78 10.91 0.26 10.76
CA ILE A 78 12.33 0.44 10.51
C ILE A 78 13.09 -0.35 11.56
N GLN A 79 13.88 -1.34 11.14
CA GLN A 79 14.65 -2.20 12.04
C GLN A 79 13.80 -2.80 13.18
N GLY A 80 12.59 -3.25 12.86
CA GLY A 80 11.65 -3.83 13.83
C GLY A 80 10.75 -2.83 14.56
N ILE A 81 11.11 -1.54 14.58
CA ILE A 81 10.36 -0.50 15.30
C ILE A 81 9.31 0.12 14.39
N LYS A 82 8.03 0.02 14.79
CA LYS A 82 6.90 0.65 14.08
C LYS A 82 6.80 2.12 14.49
N GLN A 83 6.94 3.03 13.53
CA GLN A 83 6.91 4.47 13.78
C GLN A 83 6.24 5.27 12.65
N ARG A 84 5.69 6.44 13.01
CA ARG A 84 5.04 7.37 12.07
C ARG A 84 6.08 8.07 11.19
N VAL A 85 5.78 8.18 9.91
CA VAL A 85 6.60 8.87 8.92
C VAL A 85 6.10 10.30 8.78
N LYS A 86 6.58 11.19 9.66
CA LYS A 86 6.04 12.56 9.81
C LYS A 86 6.31 13.49 8.62
N ASP A 87 7.27 13.13 7.77
CA ASP A 87 7.66 13.91 6.59
C ASP A 87 6.92 13.48 5.32
N LEU A 88 6.18 12.36 5.36
CA LEU A 88 5.18 12.04 4.35
C LEU A 88 3.85 12.72 4.71
N PRO A 89 3.02 13.04 3.71
CA PRO A 89 1.73 13.67 3.96
C PRO A 89 0.80 12.76 4.75
N ASN A 90 -0.02 13.37 5.59
CA ASN A 90 -1.14 12.68 6.21
C ASN A 90 -2.26 12.49 5.18
N LEU A 91 -2.95 11.36 5.27
CA LEU A 91 -4.07 11.02 4.41
C LEU A 91 -5.29 10.76 5.27
N LYS A 92 -6.39 11.46 5.00
CA LYS A 92 -7.67 11.15 5.62
C LYS A 92 -8.14 9.78 5.18
N LEU A 93 -9.05 9.18 5.95
CA LEU A 93 -9.54 7.82 5.72
C LEU A 93 -10.06 7.59 4.29
N ASP A 94 -10.85 8.52 3.75
CA ASP A 94 -11.35 8.44 2.37
C ASP A 94 -10.22 8.61 1.33
N GLU A 95 -9.25 9.48 1.60
CA GLU A 95 -8.10 9.75 0.73
C GLU A 95 -7.20 8.51 0.66
N SER A 96 -6.92 7.89 1.81
CA SER A 96 -6.18 6.63 1.86
C SER A 96 -6.94 5.47 1.21
N THR A 97 -8.27 5.40 1.39
CA THR A 97 -9.11 4.38 0.77
C THR A 97 -9.05 4.49 -0.75
N MET A 98 -9.21 5.70 -1.30
CA MET A 98 -9.09 5.95 -2.74
C MET A 98 -7.69 5.64 -3.26
N LEU A 99 -6.63 6.03 -2.53
CA LEU A 99 -5.26 5.72 -2.91
C LEU A 99 -5.00 4.20 -2.99
N ILE A 100 -5.45 3.44 -2.00
CA ILE A 100 -5.31 1.97 -1.98
C ILE A 100 -6.13 1.34 -3.12
N ALA A 101 -7.38 1.79 -3.30
CA ALA A 101 -8.27 1.33 -4.35
C ALA A 101 -7.69 1.54 -5.77
N ALA A 102 -6.98 2.66 -5.98
CA ALA A 102 -6.30 2.95 -7.25
C ALA A 102 -5.16 1.97 -7.59
N LEU A 103 -4.59 1.26 -6.61
CA LEU A 103 -3.56 0.24 -6.83
C LEU A 103 -4.13 -1.09 -7.33
N LEU A 104 -5.42 -1.32 -7.10
CA LEU A 104 -6.08 -2.59 -7.39
C LEU A 104 -6.59 -2.63 -8.83
N ASN A 105 -6.55 -3.82 -9.42
CA ASN A 105 -7.23 -4.11 -10.67
C ASN A 105 -8.68 -4.56 -10.41
N LYS A 106 -9.50 -4.60 -11.47
CA LYS A 106 -10.92 -4.95 -11.38
C LYS A 106 -11.21 -6.33 -10.75
N ASN A 107 -10.33 -7.30 -10.93
CA ASN A 107 -10.49 -8.62 -10.32
C ASN A 107 -10.19 -8.57 -8.82
N GLN A 108 -9.17 -7.82 -8.43
CA GLN A 108 -8.81 -7.59 -7.03
C GLN A 108 -9.90 -6.81 -6.30
N HIS A 109 -10.48 -5.80 -6.93
CA HIS A 109 -11.67 -5.08 -6.44
C HIS A 109 -12.80 -6.06 -6.12
N ARG A 110 -13.21 -6.88 -7.09
CA ARG A 110 -14.28 -7.87 -6.88
C ARG A 110 -13.98 -8.84 -5.75
N HIS A 111 -12.74 -9.31 -5.63
CA HIS A 111 -12.33 -10.23 -4.57
C HIS A 111 -12.37 -9.56 -3.19
N LEU A 112 -11.84 -8.34 -3.08
CA LEU A 112 -11.82 -7.55 -1.85
C LEU A 112 -13.23 -7.20 -1.36
N MET A 113 -14.16 -6.91 -2.27
CA MET A 113 -15.56 -6.61 -1.93
C MET A 113 -16.29 -7.80 -1.29
N VAL A 114 -15.97 -9.02 -1.72
CA VAL A 114 -16.60 -10.24 -1.20
C VAL A 114 -15.89 -10.73 0.06
N ASN A 115 -14.57 -10.84 0.02
CA ASN A 115 -13.79 -11.48 1.08
C ASN A 115 -13.31 -10.52 2.17
N ARG A 116 -13.47 -9.20 1.94
CA ARG A 116 -13.03 -8.12 2.84
C ARG A 116 -11.51 -8.11 3.13
N ASN A 117 -10.74 -8.88 2.37
CA ASN A 117 -9.29 -8.99 2.40
C ASN A 117 -8.78 -9.43 1.02
N ILE A 118 -7.58 -9.00 0.64
CA ILE A 118 -6.84 -9.56 -0.50
C ILE A 118 -5.32 -9.44 -0.34
N ASP A 119 -4.65 -10.59 -0.49
CA ASP A 119 -3.20 -10.68 -0.69
C ASP A 119 -2.81 -10.52 -2.17
N PHE A 120 -1.80 -9.70 -2.46
CA PHE A 120 -1.24 -9.56 -3.79
C PHE A 120 0.24 -9.16 -3.78
N SER A 121 0.90 -9.27 -4.93
CA SER A 121 2.26 -8.76 -5.11
C SER A 121 2.22 -7.40 -5.79
N TYR A 122 3.02 -6.46 -5.31
CA TYR A 122 3.23 -5.16 -5.92
C TYR A 122 4.70 -4.97 -6.29
N THR A 123 4.96 -4.46 -7.48
CA THR A 123 6.32 -4.27 -8.00
C THR A 123 6.42 -2.92 -8.68
N PHE A 124 7.49 -2.18 -8.44
CA PHE A 124 7.83 -1.00 -9.22
C PHE A 124 9.33 -0.90 -9.47
N ARG A 125 9.71 -0.09 -10.45
CA ARG A 125 11.11 0.20 -10.77
C ARG A 125 11.66 1.26 -9.82
N TYR A 126 12.57 0.87 -8.94
CA TYR A 126 13.30 1.80 -8.08
C TYR A 126 14.42 2.47 -8.88
N ILE A 127 14.24 3.76 -9.15
CA ILE A 127 15.06 4.52 -10.12
C ILE A 127 16.52 4.63 -9.67
N LYS A 128 16.78 4.87 -8.38
CA LYS A 128 18.14 5.15 -7.86
C LYS A 128 19.13 4.02 -8.18
N ASN A 129 18.69 2.78 -8.05
CA ASN A 129 19.53 1.61 -8.29
C ASN A 129 19.14 0.86 -9.59
N ASN A 130 18.15 1.37 -10.31
CA ASN A 130 17.61 0.75 -11.53
C ASN A 130 17.28 -0.74 -11.31
N VAL A 131 16.56 -1.06 -10.23
CA VAL A 131 16.13 -2.44 -9.88
C VAL A 131 14.62 -2.50 -9.67
N ASN A 132 14.04 -3.67 -9.87
CA ASN A 132 12.64 -3.91 -9.49
C ASN A 132 12.60 -4.27 -8.01
N VAL A 133 11.86 -3.48 -7.23
CA VAL A 133 11.57 -3.79 -5.84
C VAL A 133 10.19 -4.42 -5.77
N ARG A 134 10.05 -5.44 -4.92
CA ARG A 134 8.85 -6.25 -4.79
C ARG A 134 8.32 -6.17 -3.37
N PHE A 135 7.01 -6.16 -3.25
CA PHE A 135 6.32 -6.12 -1.98
C PHE A 135 5.20 -7.17 -1.98
N ARG A 136 5.02 -7.82 -0.84
CA ARG A 136 3.79 -8.57 -0.55
C ARG A 136 2.83 -7.59 0.12
N ALA A 137 1.69 -7.39 -0.50
CA ALA A 137 0.66 -6.46 -0.07
C ALA A 137 -0.57 -7.22 0.43
N ASP A 138 -1.18 -6.73 1.49
CA ASP A 138 -2.47 -7.19 2.01
C ASP A 138 -3.37 -5.97 2.22
N ALA A 139 -4.46 -5.90 1.45
CA ALA A 139 -5.48 -4.87 1.59
C ALA A 139 -6.72 -5.46 2.23
N TYR A 140 -7.21 -4.85 3.31
CA TYR A 140 -8.31 -5.40 4.11
C TYR A 140 -9.16 -4.30 4.73
N PHE A 141 -10.39 -4.67 5.13
CA PHE A 141 -11.29 -3.76 5.84
C PHE A 141 -10.94 -3.74 7.33
N ASP A 142 -10.66 -2.55 7.87
CA ASP A 142 -10.52 -2.26 9.30
C ASP A 142 -11.58 -1.24 9.70
N LEU A 143 -12.53 -1.66 10.54
CA LEU A 143 -13.71 -0.86 10.92
C LEU A 143 -14.39 -0.22 9.69
N ASP A 144 -14.70 -1.06 8.71
CA ASP A 144 -15.32 -0.70 7.43
C ASP A 144 -14.51 0.20 6.49
N ILE A 145 -13.26 0.52 6.84
CA ILE A 145 -12.36 1.38 6.06
C ILE A 145 -11.26 0.54 5.44
N LEU A 146 -10.88 0.85 4.20
CA LEU A 146 -9.80 0.13 3.53
C LEU A 146 -8.44 0.50 4.13
N THR A 147 -7.70 -0.54 4.50
CA THR A 147 -6.35 -0.48 5.06
C THR A 147 -5.43 -1.32 4.20
N LEU A 148 -4.16 -0.95 4.14
CA LEU A 148 -3.14 -1.66 3.40
C LEU A 148 -1.90 -1.84 4.28
N ASN A 149 -1.45 -3.08 4.37
CA ASN A 149 -0.13 -3.43 4.86
C ASN A 149 0.72 -3.94 3.69
N MET A 150 1.99 -3.57 3.63
CA MET A 150 2.92 -4.21 2.70
C MET A 150 4.25 -4.52 3.37
N ARG A 151 4.84 -5.66 2.98
CA ARG A 151 6.17 -6.10 3.38
C ARG A 151 7.11 -6.15 2.18
N ALA A 152 8.29 -5.59 2.32
CA ALA A 152 9.34 -5.70 1.31
C ALA A 152 9.79 -7.16 1.15
N ILE A 153 9.92 -7.62 -0.09
CA ILE A 153 10.49 -8.91 -0.44
C ILE A 153 11.94 -8.69 -0.84
N SER A 154 12.87 -9.42 -0.21
CA SER A 154 14.29 -9.38 -0.57
C SER A 154 14.48 -9.68 -2.05
N SER A 155 15.19 -8.81 -2.77
CA SER A 155 15.59 -9.06 -4.15
C SER A 155 16.73 -10.09 -4.24
N ASN A 156 17.48 -10.25 -3.16
CA ASN A 156 18.67 -11.10 -3.13
C ASN A 156 18.30 -12.46 -2.53
N LEU A 157 18.68 -13.52 -3.25
CA LEU A 157 18.71 -14.86 -2.69
C LEU A 157 19.84 -14.90 -1.65
N ARG A 158 19.53 -15.35 -0.44
CA ARG A 158 20.57 -15.59 0.57
C ARG A 158 21.28 -16.90 0.26
N ALA A 159 22.59 -16.90 0.37
CA ALA A 159 23.41 -18.10 0.19
C ALA A 159 23.09 -19.13 1.30
N LEU A 160 23.13 -20.43 0.97
CA LEU A 160 22.79 -21.51 1.92
C LEU A 160 23.65 -21.45 3.19
N GLU A 161 24.92 -21.08 3.02
CA GLU A 161 25.92 -20.93 4.08
C GLU A 161 25.51 -19.86 5.11
N SER A 162 24.77 -18.82 4.67
CA SER A 162 24.32 -17.74 5.55
C SER A 162 23.19 -18.14 6.50
N TYR A 163 22.56 -19.30 6.28
CA TYR A 163 21.50 -19.82 7.15
C TYR A 163 22.04 -20.67 8.31
N GLU A 164 23.35 -20.91 8.36
CA GLU A 164 24.02 -21.67 9.43
C GLU A 164 23.40 -23.06 9.67
N PHE A 165 22.84 -23.67 8.63
CA PHE A 165 22.32 -25.03 8.72
C PHE A 165 23.45 -26.01 8.99
N HIS A 166 23.17 -27.00 9.83
CA HIS A 166 24.09 -28.11 10.04
C HIS A 166 24.31 -28.87 8.72
N GLN A 167 25.54 -29.31 8.44
CA GLN A 167 25.90 -29.98 7.19
C GLN A 167 25.00 -31.19 6.87
N TYR A 168 24.67 -32.00 7.89
CA TYR A 168 23.73 -33.11 7.72
C TYR A 168 22.32 -32.69 7.29
N ALA A 169 21.84 -31.51 7.70
CA ALA A 169 20.55 -31.00 7.25
C ALA A 169 20.60 -30.67 5.75
N LEU A 170 21.72 -30.08 5.27
CA LEU A 170 21.94 -29.80 3.86
C LEU A 170 22.04 -31.08 3.01
N GLN A 171 22.61 -32.16 3.56
CA GLN A 171 22.73 -33.45 2.89
C GLN A 171 21.42 -34.23 2.82
N SER A 172 20.43 -33.89 3.66
CA SER A 172 19.13 -34.59 3.74
C SER A 172 18.03 -33.99 2.84
N MET A 173 18.29 -32.83 2.24
CA MET A 173 17.41 -32.17 1.25
C MET A 173 17.69 -32.68 -0.16
#